data_AF-A0A842WPB4-F1
#
_entry.id   AF-A0A842WPB4-F1
#
_cell.length_a   1.000
_cell.length_b   1.000
_cell.length_c   1.000
_cell.angle_alpha   90.00
_cell.angle_beta   90.00
_cell.angle_gamma   90.00
#
_symmetry.space_group_name_H-M   'P 1'
#
loop_
_entity.id
_entity.type
_entity.pdbx_description
1 polymer ?
#
loop_
_entity_poly.entity_id
_entity_poly.type
_entity_poly.pdbx_seq_one_letter_code
_entity_poly.pdbx_strand_id
1 'polypeptide(L)'
;MSFRNPTKSSIDIIKLIYVPHCARGPKRCELCKKALNDKKICHLRLYTHAGNVTRPVMEYVIHGKQGYFEYDVIKIFPSIEEAKKYAEKNGIAEWDLESH
;
A
#
# COMPACT_ATOMS: atom_id res chain seq x y z
N MET A 1 -17.52 22.67 -4.26
CA MET A 1 -16.21 23.25 -3.87
C MET A 1 -15.38 22.15 -3.26
N SER A 2 -14.52 21.49 -4.05
CA SER A 2 -13.70 20.38 -3.58
C SER A 2 -12.38 20.93 -3.06
N PHE A 3 -12.23 20.96 -1.73
CA PHE A 3 -11.01 21.38 -1.06
C PHE A 3 -9.89 20.38 -1.36
N ARG A 4 -9.16 20.58 -2.46
CA ARG A 4 -7.86 19.94 -2.67
C ARG A 4 -6.86 20.66 -1.77
N ASN A 5 -6.69 20.15 -0.56
CA ASN A 5 -5.69 20.63 0.40
C ASN A 5 -4.29 20.36 -0.19
N PRO A 6 -3.45 21.37 -0.47
CA PRO A 6 -2.22 21.19 -1.26
C PRO A 6 -0.97 20.76 -0.47
N THR A 7 -1.07 20.15 0.73
CA THR A 7 0.11 19.94 1.61
C THR A 7 0.22 18.56 2.27
N LYS A 8 -0.37 17.52 1.69
CA LYS A 8 0.01 16.13 2.02
C LYS A 8 0.40 15.43 0.73
N SER A 9 1.70 15.35 0.47
CA SER A 9 2.25 14.52 -0.60
C SER A 9 2.04 13.07 -0.23
N SER A 10 0.84 12.55 -0.52
CA SER A 10 0.55 11.12 -0.44
C SER A 10 0.51 10.54 -1.84
N ILE A 11 1.12 9.38 -2.02
CA ILE A 11 1.19 8.68 -3.29
C ILE A 11 0.25 7.48 -3.21
N ASP A 12 -0.67 7.40 -4.16
CA ASP A 12 -1.55 6.26 -4.30
C ASP A 12 -0.90 5.24 -5.22
N ILE A 13 -0.69 4.03 -4.73
CA ILE A 13 -0.08 2.91 -5.46
C ILE A 13 -0.96 1.67 -5.35
N ILE A 14 -0.88 0.78 -6.34
CA ILE A 14 -1.50 -0.55 -6.25
C ILE A 14 -0.38 -1.57 -6.21
N LYS A 15 -0.24 -2.29 -5.11
CA LYS A 15 0.83 -3.27 -4.94
C LYS A 15 0.31 -4.57 -4.34
N LEU A 16 0.93 -5.66 -4.77
CA LEU A 16 0.70 -6.99 -4.21
C LEU A 16 1.45 -7.12 -2.88
N ILE A 17 0.74 -6.96 -1.77
CA ILE A 17 1.30 -7.07 -0.42
C ILE A 17 0.51 -8.08 0.42
N TYR A 18 1.16 -8.65 1.43
CA TYR A 18 0.43 -9.30 2.51
C TYR A 18 0.02 -8.24 3.52
N VAL A 19 -1.22 -8.29 3.99
CA VAL A 19 -1.67 -7.41 5.07
C VAL A 19 -1.20 -8.02 6.39
N PRO A 20 -0.33 -7.32 7.16
CA PRO A 20 0.13 -7.85 8.43
C PRO A 20 -1.05 -7.93 9.41
N HIS A 21 -1.24 -9.11 10.01
CA HIS A 21 -2.25 -9.28 11.06
C HIS A 21 -1.85 -8.54 12.35
N CYS A 22 -0.56 -8.41 12.64
CA CYS A 22 -0.07 -7.67 13.81
C CYS A 22 1.37 -7.15 13.62
N ALA A 23 1.79 -6.23 14.50
CA ALA A 23 3.13 -5.64 14.49
C ALA A 23 4.28 -6.63 14.82
N ARG A 24 3.96 -7.83 15.33
CA ARG A 24 4.98 -8.87 15.62
C ARG A 24 5.58 -9.49 14.36
N GLY A 25 4.88 -9.37 13.23
CA GLY A 25 5.32 -9.86 11.94
C GLY A 25 5.36 -11.39 11.80
N PRO A 26 5.72 -11.90 10.61
CA PRO A 26 5.68 -13.33 10.28
C PRO A 26 6.70 -14.18 11.04
N LYS A 27 7.75 -13.57 11.60
CA LYS A 27 8.75 -14.27 12.42
C LYS A 27 8.17 -14.80 13.73
N ARG A 28 7.13 -14.15 14.27
CA ARG A 28 6.54 -14.46 15.59
C ARG A 28 5.04 -14.75 15.57
N CYS A 29 4.35 -14.49 14.46
CA CYS A 29 2.91 -14.71 14.33
C CYS A 29 2.61 -15.65 13.15
N GLU A 30 1.98 -16.79 13.44
CA GLU A 30 1.61 -17.78 12.43
C GLU A 30 0.60 -17.25 11.42
N LEU A 31 -0.32 -16.35 11.84
CA LEU A 31 -1.27 -15.70 10.94
C LEU A 31 -0.55 -14.76 9.95
N CYS A 32 0.44 -13.99 10.42
CA CYS A 32 1.28 -13.19 9.53
C CYS A 32 2.12 -14.08 8.59
N LYS A 33 2.58 -15.24 9.07
CA LYS A 33 3.33 -16.21 8.26
C LYS A 33 2.46 -16.84 7.16
N LYS A 34 1.19 -17.15 7.46
CA LYS A 34 0.21 -17.59 6.44
C LYS A 34 -0.10 -16.47 5.45
N ALA A 35 -0.26 -15.23 5.93
CA ALA A 35 -0.51 -14.08 5.08
C ALA A 35 0.63 -13.81 4.08
N LEU A 36 1.89 -14.17 4.37
CA LEU A 36 2.99 -14.08 3.40
C LEU A 36 2.71 -14.84 2.10
N ASN A 37 2.03 -15.99 2.20
CA ASN A 37 1.66 -16.82 1.06
C ASN A 37 0.34 -16.36 0.40
N ASP A 38 -0.42 -15.50 1.07
CA ASP A 38 -1.71 -14.96 0.62
C ASP A 38 -1.57 -13.46 0.34
N LYS A 39 -0.69 -13.11 -0.60
CA LYS A 39 -0.53 -11.73 -1.03
C LYS A 39 -1.81 -11.27 -1.73
N LYS A 40 -2.30 -10.09 -1.37
CA LYS A 40 -3.50 -9.48 -1.95
C LYS A 40 -3.13 -8.21 -2.70
N ILE A 41 -3.95 -7.91 -3.71
CA ILE A 41 -3.78 -6.70 -4.49
C ILE A 41 -4.43 -5.57 -3.70
N CYS A 42 -3.62 -4.68 -3.17
CA CYS A 42 -4.08 -3.62 -2.30
C CYS A 42 -3.78 -2.27 -2.94
N HIS A 43 -4.78 -1.38 -2.94
CA HIS A 43 -4.55 0.05 -3.11
C HIS A 43 -4.03 0.60 -1.79
N LEU A 44 -2.78 1.04 -1.83
CA LEU A 44 -2.06 1.62 -0.73
C LEU A 44 -1.91 3.11 -0.97
N ARG A 45 -2.16 3.89 0.08
CA ARG A 45 -1.82 5.31 0.10
C ARG A 45 -0.59 5.50 0.96
N LEU A 46 0.55 5.75 0.33
CA LEU A 46 1.81 6.08 0.97
C LEU A 46 1.81 7.56 1.39
N TYR A 47 2.30 7.86 2.57
CA TYR A 47 2.50 9.22 3.06
C TYR A 47 4.00 9.52 3.10
N THR A 48 4.43 10.59 2.44
CA THR A 48 5.85 11.01 2.47
C THR A 48 6.23 11.75 3.75
N HIS A 49 5.25 12.06 4.60
CA HIS A 49 5.46 12.73 5.88
C HIS A 49 4.80 11.92 6.99
N ALA A 50 5.53 11.73 8.09
CA ALA A 50 5.02 11.08 9.28
C ALA A 50 3.83 11.86 9.83
N GLY A 51 2.70 11.19 10.00
CA GLY A 51 1.52 11.76 10.66
C GLY A 51 1.61 11.69 12.18
N ASN A 52 0.62 12.28 12.86
CA ASN A 52 0.43 12.14 14.31
C ASN A 52 -0.32 10.84 14.69
N VAL A 53 -0.42 9.87 13.79
CA VAL A 53 -1.15 8.62 14.02
C VAL A 53 -0.26 7.44 13.68
N THR A 54 -0.31 6.39 14.49
CA THR A 54 0.46 5.17 14.28
C THR A 54 -0.07 4.42 13.07
N ARG A 55 0.68 4.41 11.97
CA ARG A 55 0.38 3.62 10.76
C ARG A 55 1.40 2.52 10.54
N PRO A 56 1.04 1.45 9.81
CA PRO A 56 2.04 0.52 9.32
C PRO A 56 2.99 1.25 8.36
N VAL A 57 4.27 0.90 8.45
CA VAL A 57 5.31 1.40 7.54
C VAL A 57 5.73 0.28 6.60
N MET A 58 6.02 0.64 5.36
CA MET A 58 6.63 -0.27 4.39
C MET A 58 7.84 0.39 3.75
N GLU A 59 8.79 -0.45 3.35
CA GLU A 59 9.89 0.00 2.53
C GLU A 59 9.39 0.19 1.09
N TYR A 60 9.64 1.37 0.54
CA TYR A 60 9.29 1.69 -0.84
C TYR A 60 10.29 2.67 -1.43
N VAL A 61 10.35 2.75 -2.76
CA VAL A 61 11.26 3.63 -3.49
C VAL A 61 10.44 4.72 -4.16
N ILE A 62 10.49 5.94 -3.61
CA ILE A 62 9.77 7.10 -4.14
C ILE A 62 10.82 8.00 -4.82
N HIS A 63 10.67 8.25 -6.12
CA HIS A 63 11.62 9.06 -6.92
C HIS A 63 13.09 8.59 -6.79
N GLY A 64 13.32 7.27 -6.79
CA GLY A 64 14.67 6.69 -6.67
C GLY A 64 15.29 6.76 -5.25
N LYS A 65 14.54 7.23 -4.25
CA LYS A 65 14.96 7.21 -2.84
C LYS A 65 14.25 6.08 -2.12
N GLN A 66 15.01 5.06 -1.71
CA GLN A 66 14.53 4.04 -0.80
C GLN A 66 14.32 4.65 0.59
N GLY A 67 13.14 4.43 1.15
CA GLY A 67 12.79 4.90 2.48
C GLY A 67 11.66 4.08 3.08
N TYR A 68 11.41 4.33 4.38
CA TYR A 68 10.25 3.78 5.07
C TYR A 68 9.14 4.81 5.03
N PHE A 69 8.02 4.42 4.43
CA PHE A 69 6.87 5.28 4.26
C PHE A 69 5.68 4.67 4.99
N GLU A 70 4.95 5.52 5.71
CA GLU A 70 3.67 5.14 6.28
C GLU A 70 2.69 4.87 5.15
N TYR A 71 1.89 3.83 5.27
CA TYR A 71 0.85 3.53 4.29
C TYR A 71 -0.48 3.24 4.94
N ASP A 72 -1.55 3.42 4.16
CA ASP A 72 -2.91 3.05 4.52
C ASP A 72 -3.51 2.17 3.44
N VAL A 73 -4.22 1.11 3.83
CA VAL A 73 -4.87 0.20 2.90
C VAL A 73 -6.25 0.75 2.59
N ILE A 74 -6.37 1.44 1.46
CA ILE A 74 -7.63 2.07 1.04
C ILE A 74 -8.62 1.02 0.56
N LYS A 75 -8.13 0.04 -0.22
CA LYS A 75 -8.97 -1.01 -0.79
C LYS A 75 -8.17 -2.27 -1.09
N ILE A 76 -8.82 -3.41 -0.91
CA ILE A 76 -8.29 -4.73 -1.27
C ILE A 76 -9.12 -5.24 -2.45
N PHE A 77 -8.45 -5.71 -3.49
CA PHE A 77 -9.07 -6.28 -4.68
C PHE A 77 -8.91 -7.80 -4.68
N PRO A 78 -9.96 -8.54 -5.04
CA PRO A 78 -9.87 -9.99 -5.19
C PRO A 78 -9.12 -10.40 -6.47
N SER A 79 -9.12 -9.54 -7.50
CA SER A 79 -8.57 -9.84 -8.83
C SER A 79 -7.79 -8.67 -9.41
N ILE A 80 -6.77 -9.00 -10.23
CA ILE A 80 -5.94 -8.02 -10.95
C ILE A 80 -6.78 -7.14 -11.88
N GLU A 81 -7.76 -7.73 -12.57
CA GLU A 81 -8.62 -7.02 -13.51
C GLU A 81 -9.44 -5.91 -12.84
N GLU A 82 -9.96 -6.16 -11.63
CA GLU A 82 -10.68 -5.14 -10.86
C GLU A 82 -9.76 -4.03 -10.39
N ALA A 83 -8.56 -4.39 -9.92
CA ALA A 83 -7.56 -3.43 -9.51
C ALA A 83 -7.13 -2.52 -10.67
N LYS A 84 -6.93 -3.09 -11.87
CA LYS A 84 -6.57 -2.36 -13.08
C LYS A 84 -7.67 -1.38 -13.50
N LYS A 85 -8.93 -1.84 -13.58
CA LYS A 85 -10.07 -0.96 -13.89
C LYS A 85 -10.19 0.17 -12.87
N TYR A 86 -9.95 -0.11 -11.60
CA TYR A 86 -9.94 0.91 -10.55
C TYR A 86 -8.79 1.90 -10.73
N ALA A 87 -7.59 1.41 -11.06
CA ALA A 87 -6.42 2.24 -11.33
C ALA A 87 -6.68 3.23 -12.47
N GLU A 88 -7.20 2.74 -13.60
CA GLU A 88 -7.54 3.55 -14.77
C GLU A 88 -8.61 4.59 -14.43
N LYS A 89 -9.64 4.20 -13.67
CA LYS A 89 -10.71 5.11 -13.24
C LYS A 89 -10.24 6.21 -12.29
N ASN A 90 -9.25 5.92 -11.43
CA ASN A 90 -8.73 6.86 -10.43
C ASN A 90 -7.43 7.56 -10.86
N GLY A 91 -6.87 7.21 -12.01
CA GLY A 91 -5.60 7.77 -12.49
C GLY A 91 -4.37 7.29 -11.71
N ILE A 92 -4.39 6.09 -11.15
CA ILE A 92 -3.26 5.50 -10.41
C ILE A 92 -2.28 4.91 -11.44
N ALA A 93 -1.19 5.62 -11.71
CA ALA A 93 -0.19 5.20 -12.69
C ALA A 93 0.83 4.19 -12.13
N GLU A 94 1.02 4.15 -10.81
CA GLU A 94 2.04 3.36 -10.15
C GLU A 94 1.42 2.07 -9.59
N TRP A 95 1.57 0.98 -10.34
CA TRP A 95 1.10 -0.35 -9.94
C TRP A 95 2.20 -1.39 -10.10
N ASP A 96 2.51 -2.06 -8.99
CA ASP A 96 3.57 -3.06 -8.87
C ASP A 96 2.89 -4.42 -8.62
N LEU A 97 2.52 -5.07 -9.72
CA LEU A 97 1.84 -6.37 -9.73
C LEU A 97 2.80 -7.53 -10.06
N GLU A 98 4.11 -7.30 -10.01
CA GLU A 98 5.11 -8.31 -10.35
C GLU A 98 5.17 -9.42 -9.29
N SER A 99 4.57 -10.56 -9.65
CA SER A 99 4.91 -11.87 -9.11
C SER A 99 6.17 -12.36 -9.81
N HIS A 100 7.33 -12.21 -9.16
CA HIS A 100 8.48 -13.06 -9.46
C HIS A 100 8.43 -14.33 -8.61
#